data_AF-A0A537TUP3-F1
#
_entry.id   AF-A0A537TUP3-F1
#
_cell.length_a   1.000
_cell.length_b   1.000
_cell.length_c   1.000
_cell.angle_alpha   90.00
_cell.angle_beta   90.00
_cell.angle_gamma   90.00
#
_symmetry.space_group_name_H-M   'P 1'
#
loop_
_entity.id
_entity.type
_entity.pdbx_description
1 polymer ?
#
loop_
_entity_poly.entity_id
_entity_poly.type
_entity_poly.pdbx_seq_one_letter_code
_entity_poly.pdbx_strand_id
1 'polypeptide(L)' 'MNTIVLEPDGRGSFTFTFSSPRGEMSGRVNVGTEGPPDRRSTADKEQAAKNQILALARELAEVCDDQSA' A
#
# COMPACT_ATOMS: atom_id res chain seq x y z
N MET A 1 -5.80 18.19 2.84
CA MET A 1 -6.45 16.96 2.34
C MET A 1 -5.45 15.83 2.52
N ASN A 2 -5.88 14.66 2.98
CA ASN A 2 -5.01 13.47 3.03
C ASN A 2 -5.08 12.79 1.66
N THR A 3 -3.95 12.36 1.11
CA THR A 3 -3.90 11.72 -0.21
C THR A 3 -2.95 10.54 -0.22
N ILE A 4 -3.26 9.55 -1.06
CA ILE A 4 -2.36 8.45 -1.39
C ILE A 4 -2.14 8.48 -2.89
N VAL A 5 -0.87 8.58 -3.29
CA VAL A 5 -0.43 8.41 -4.67
C VAL A 5 0.20 7.03 -4.80
N LEU A 6 -0.13 6.32 -5.88
CA LEU A 6 0.42 5.01 -6.21
C LEU A 6 1.15 5.11 -7.53
N GLU A 7 2.38 4.63 -7.56
CA GLU A 7 3.21 4.56 -8.75
C GLU A 7 3.63 3.11 -8.98
N PRO A 8 3.45 2.55 -10.19
CA PRO A 8 3.94 1.23 -10.51
C PRO A 8 5.47 1.14 -10.32
N ASP A 9 5.93 0.17 -9.53
CA ASP A 9 7.34 -0.03 -9.20
C ASP A 9 7.78 -1.45 -9.57
N GLY A 10 7.65 -1.82 -10.85
CA GLY A 10 7.98 -3.14 -11.37
C GLY A 10 6.81 -4.15 -11.39
N ARG A 11 7.09 -5.43 -11.65
CA ARG A 11 6.05 -6.46 -11.81
C ARG A 11 5.34 -6.74 -10.49
N GLY A 12 4.10 -6.27 -10.39
CA GLY A 12 3.23 -6.57 -9.25
C GLY A 12 3.62 -5.83 -7.98
N SER A 13 4.33 -4.70 -8.09
CA SER A 13 4.64 -3.84 -6.95
C SER A 13 4.32 -2.39 -7.25
N PHE A 14 3.92 -1.67 -6.21
CA PHE A 14 3.63 -0.24 -6.25
C PHE A 14 4.38 0.46 -5.13
N THR A 15 4.98 1.59 -5.46
CA THR A 15 5.39 2.58 -4.47
C THR A 15 4.15 3.40 -4.11
N PHE A 16 3.93 3.64 -2.83
CA PHE A 16 2.90 4.55 -2.36
C PHE A 16 3.51 5.71 -1.60
N THR A 17 2.90 6.88 -1.76
CA THR A 17 3.19 8.08 -0.98
C THR A 17 1.90 8.54 -0.34
N PHE A 18 1.83 8.46 0.98
CA PHE A 18 0.79 9.06 1.79
C PHE A 18 1.23 10.45 2.24
N SER A 19 0.46 11.48 1.89
CA SER A 19 0.70 12.85 2.34
C SER A 19 -0.44 13.35 3.21
N SER A 20 -0.08 13.98 4.34
CA SER A 20 -1.00 14.59 5.28
C SER A 20 -0.46 15.94 5.78
N PRO A 21 -1.26 16.78 6.44
CA PRO A 21 -0.75 18.01 7.07
C PRO A 21 0.32 17.77 8.16
N ARG A 22 0.43 16.55 8.70
CA ARG A 22 1.43 16.19 9.71
C ARG A 22 2.77 15.74 9.12
N GLY A 23 2.81 15.49 7.81
CA GLY A 23 3.97 14.96 7.12
C GLY A 23 3.61 13.90 6.10
N GLU A 24 4.65 13.27 5.55
CA GLU A 24 4.55 12.27 4.48
C GLU A 24 5.14 10.94 4.92
N MET A 25 4.55 9.86 4.41
CA MET A 25 5.03 8.50 4.57
C MET A 25 5.08 7.86 3.18
N SER A 26 6.24 7.33 2.81
CA SER A 26 6.40 6.56 1.59
C SER A 26 6.74 5.10 1.92
N GLY A 27 6.32 4.21 1.05
CA GLY A 27 6.58 2.79 1.20
C GLY A 27 6.34 2.02 -0.09
N ARG A 28 6.66 0.73 -0.06
CA ARG A 28 6.44 -0.17 -1.18
C ARG A 28 5.49 -1.26 -0.77
N VAL A 29 4.49 -1.52 -1.61
CA VAL A 29 3.60 -2.67 -1.47
C VAL A 29 3.76 -3.62 -2.63
N ASN A 30 3.94 -4.89 -2.30
CA ASN A 30 3.96 -5.97 -3.26
C ASN A 30 2.53 -6.55 -3.34
N VAL A 31 1.97 -6.50 -4.54
CA VAL A 31 0.68 -7.09 -4.93
C VAL A 31 0.90 -8.39 -5.70
N GLY A 32 2.18 -8.82 -5.75
CA GLY A 32 2.69 -9.95 -6.51
C GLY A 32 1.84 -11.18 -6.28
N THR A 33 1.33 -11.71 -7.38
CA THR A 33 0.84 -13.08 -7.43
C THR A 33 2.07 -13.97 -7.55
N GLU A 34 2.41 -14.70 -6.49
CA GLU A 34 3.14 -15.94 -6.70
C GLU A 34 2.26 -16.82 -7.59
N GLY A 35 2.66 -17.04 -8.85
CA GLY A 35 1.84 -17.79 -9.80
C GLY A 35 1.90 -17.33 -11.26
N PRO A 36 1.03 -17.90 -12.13
CA PRO A 36 0.98 -17.57 -13.55
C PRO A 36 0.76 -16.06 -13.80
N PRO A 37 1.13 -15.55 -14.99
CA PRO A 37 1.16 -14.11 -15.26
C PRO A 37 -0.14 -13.42 -14.85
N ASP A 38 -0.01 -12.38 -14.02
CA ASP A 38 -1.14 -11.63 -13.48
C ASP A 38 -1.97 -10.98 -14.59
N ARG A 39 -3.12 -11.59 -14.88
CA ARG A 39 -4.07 -11.16 -15.91
C ARG A 39 -5.00 -10.03 -15.45
N ARG A 40 -4.88 -9.55 -14.20
CA ARG A 40 -5.68 -8.44 -13.69
C ARG A 40 -5.39 -7.16 -14.47
N SER A 41 -6.43 -6.33 -14.66
CA SER A 41 -6.28 -5.01 -15.27
C SER A 41 -5.44 -4.09 -14.37
N THR A 42 -4.92 -2.99 -14.91
CA THR A 42 -4.17 -2.00 -14.11
C THR A 42 -5.01 -1.46 -12.96
N ALA A 43 -6.30 -1.17 -13.19
CA ALA A 43 -7.21 -0.70 -12.16
C ALA A 43 -7.40 -1.73 -11.03
N ASP A 44 -7.52 -3.02 -11.38
CA ASP A 44 -7.62 -4.10 -10.37
C ASP A 44 -6.33 -4.23 -9.54
N LYS A 45 -5.17 -4.03 -10.17
CA LYS A 45 -3.86 -4.06 -9.50
C LYS A 45 -3.70 -2.88 -8.55
N GLU A 46 -4.11 -1.68 -8.96
CA GLU A 46 -4.13 -0.49 -8.10
C GLU A 46 -5.10 -0.67 -6.93
N GLN A 47 -6.29 -1.23 -7.17
CA GLN A 47 -7.25 -1.47 -6.10
C GLN A 47 -6.73 -2.52 -5.11
N ALA A 48 -6.06 -3.56 -5.59
CA ALA A 48 -5.41 -4.54 -4.73
C ALA A 48 -4.25 -3.92 -3.93
N ALA A 49 -3.47 -3.01 -4.52
CA ALA A 49 -2.44 -2.24 -3.79
C ALA A 49 -3.06 -1.39 -2.67
N LYS A 50 -4.16 -0.68 -2.93
CA LYS A 50 -4.88 0.10 -1.91
C LYS A 50 -5.40 -0.78 -0.78
N ASN A 51 -5.95 -1.95 -1.10
CA ASN A 51 -6.43 -2.89 -0.10
C ASN A 51 -5.27 -3.40 0.79
N GLN A 52 -4.11 -3.69 0.20
CA GLN A 52 -2.92 -4.09 0.95
C GLN A 52 -2.41 -2.98 1.86
N ILE A 53 -2.36 -1.73 1.39
CA ILE A 53 -2.00 -0.57 2.21
C ILE A 53 -2.96 -0.41 3.39
N LEU A 54 -4.26 -0.59 3.17
CA LEU A 54 -5.26 -0.50 4.23
C LEU A 54 -5.07 -1.59 5.29
N ALA A 55 -4.75 -2.82 4.89
CA ALA A 55 -4.45 -3.91 5.81
C ALA A 55 -3.20 -3.60 6.64
N LEU A 56 -2.09 -3.24 5.98
CA LEU A 56 -0.83 -2.89 6.64
C LEU A 56 -0.97 -1.68 7.57
N ALA A 57 -1.81 -0.69 7.22
CA ALA A 57 -2.06 0.46 8.08
C ALA A 57 -2.77 0.07 9.38
N ARG A 58 -3.66 -0.94 9.35
CA ARG A 58 -4.30 -1.47 10.56
C ARG A 58 -3.30 -2.19 11.44
N GLU A 59 -2.51 -3.08 10.86
CA GLU A 59 -1.45 -3.80 11.57
C GLU A 59 -0.42 -2.83 12.19
N LEU A 60 -0.03 -1.78 11.45
CA LEU A 60 0.85 -0.73 11.97
C LEU A 60 0.23 0.01 13.15
N ALA A 61 -1.06 0.36 13.07
CA ALA A 61 -1.77 1.00 14.17
C ALA A 61 -1.80 0.11 15.42
N GLU A 62 -2.10 -1.18 15.25
CA GLU A 62 -2.08 -2.17 16.34
C GLU A 62 -0.72 -2.24 17.02
N VAL A 63 0.38 -2.28 16.26
CA VAL A 63 1.74 -2.30 16.81
C VAL A 63 2.08 -0.99 17.54
N CYS A 64 1.65 0.16 17.03
CA CYS A 64 1.87 1.45 17.70
C CYS A 64 1.07 1.58 19.01
N ASP A 65 -0.14 1.04 19.06
CA ASP A 65 -0.98 1.05 20.26
C ASP A 65 -0.39 0.12 21.34
N ASP A 66 0.16 -1.04 20.97
CA ASP A 66 0.81 -1.99 21.90
C ASP A 66 2.09 -1.42 22.54
N GLN A 67 2.80 -0.54 21.84
CA GLN A 67 3.97 0.18 22.37
C GLN A 67 3.61 1.28 23.39
N SER A 68 2.32 1.59 23.54
CA SER A 68 1.81 2.65 24.41
C SER A 68 1.26 2.11 25.74
N ALA A 69 1.33 0.80 25.99
CA ALA A 69 0.85 0.11 27.19
C ALA A 69 1.93 -0.10 28.27
#